data_AF-A0A6I6EAP7-F1
#
_entry.id   AF-A0A6I6EAP7-F1
#
_cell.length_a   1.000
_cell.length_b   1.000
_cell.length_c   1.000
_cell.angle_alpha   90.00
_cell.angle_beta   90.00
_cell.angle_gamma   90.00
#
_symmetry.space_group_name_H-M   'P 1'
#
loop_
_entity.id
_entity.type
_entity.pdbx_description
1 polymer ?
#
loop_
_entity_poly.entity_id
_entity_poly.type
_entity_poly.pdbx_seq_one_letter_code
_entity_poly.pdbx_strand_id
1 'polypeptide(L)' 'MIMGRAADRKPLRTRIREAGGFYQWFNTTLIGLAGPAQVGEGRGTPCHRCGAFKAEHRLVEGELHCPTP' A
#
# COMPACT_ATOMS: atom_id res chain seq x y z
N MET A 1 -21.16 -13.88 -30.12
CA MET A 1 -21.86 -13.38 -28.91
C MET A 1 -20.97 -13.62 -27.70
N ILE A 2 -20.56 -12.57 -26.98
CA ILE A 2 -19.72 -12.67 -25.77
C ILE A 2 -20.54 -12.14 -24.58
N MET A 3 -21.60 -12.86 -24.20
CA MET A 3 -22.49 -12.53 -23.07
C MET A 3 -22.59 -13.74 -22.15
N GLY A 4 -21.49 -14.09 -21.47
CA GLY A 4 -21.45 -15.35 -20.70
C GLY A 4 -20.72 -15.33 -19.34
N ARG A 5 -20.15 -14.20 -18.89
CA ARG A 5 -19.31 -14.19 -17.67
C ARG A 5 -19.65 -13.10 -16.65
N ALA A 6 -20.60 -12.23 -16.98
CA ALA A 6 -21.06 -11.13 -16.12
C ALA A 6 -22.34 -11.46 -15.35
N ALA A 7 -23.17 -12.38 -15.85
CA ALA A 7 -24.50 -12.67 -15.29
C ALA A 7 -24.46 -13.36 -13.92
N ASP A 8 -23.38 -14.09 -13.61
CA ASP A 8 -23.23 -14.81 -12.34
C ASP A 8 -22.73 -13.93 -11.18
N ARG A 9 -22.13 -12.77 -11.50
CA ARG A 9 -21.56 -11.90 -10.47
C ARG A 9 -22.61 -10.90 -9.99
N LYS A 10 -22.69 -10.74 -8.66
CA LYS A 10 -23.49 -9.66 -8.05
C LYS A 10 -23.19 -8.31 -8.73
N PRO A 11 -24.22 -7.46 -8.94
CA PRO A 11 -24.03 -6.13 -9.50
C PRO A 11 -22.94 -5.35 -8.77
N LEU A 12 -22.18 -4.54 -9.51
CA LEU A 12 -21.05 -3.77 -8.96
C LEU A 12 -21.43 -2.95 -7.72
N ARG A 13 -22.59 -2.28 -7.77
CA ARG A 13 -23.10 -1.47 -6.65
C ARG A 13 -23.34 -2.31 -5.39
N THR A 14 -23.84 -3.53 -5.55
CA THR A 14 -24.06 -4.47 -4.43
C THR A 14 -22.73 -4.87 -3.82
N ARG A 15 -21.74 -5.22 -4.65
CA ARG A 15 -20.39 -5.60 -4.18
C ARG A 15 -19.70 -4.47 -3.42
N ILE A 16 -19.83 -3.24 -3.91
CA ILE A 16 -19.29 -2.05 -3.24
C ILE A 16 -19.94 -1.85 -1.86
N ARG A 17 -21.27 -1.99 -1.77
CA ARG A 17 -22.01 -1.86 -0.51
C ARG A 17 -21.66 -2.96 0.49
N GLU A 18 -21.56 -4.21 0.03
CA GLU A 18 -21.16 -5.36 0.85
C GLU A 18 -19.73 -5.23 1.39
N ALA A 19 -18.84 -4.59 0.63
CA ALA A 19 -17.46 -4.32 1.03
C ALA A 19 -17.30 -3.08 1.95
N GLY A 20 -18.38 -2.46 2.42
CA GLY A 20 -18.30 -1.29 3.31
C GLY A 20 -18.00 0.04 2.62
N GLY A 21 -18.11 0.11 1.28
CA GLY A 21 -17.97 1.34 0.51
C GLY A 21 -16.99 1.24 -0.66
N PHE A 22 -16.97 2.28 -1.49
CA PHE A 22 -16.18 2.29 -2.74
C PHE A 22 -14.68 2.13 -2.47
N TYR A 23 -14.15 2.88 -1.50
CA TYR A 23 -12.72 2.84 -1.18
C TYR A 23 -12.26 1.45 -0.76
N GLN A 24 -12.98 0.79 0.15
CA GLN A 24 -12.60 -0.55 0.62
C GLN A 24 -12.68 -1.60 -0.49
N TRP A 25 -13.76 -1.57 -1.30
CA TRP A 25 -13.92 -2.45 -2.45
C TRP A 25 -12.76 -2.27 -3.45
N PHE A 26 -12.46 -1.01 -3.79
CA PHE A 26 -11.43 -0.68 -4.77
C PHE A 26 -10.04 -1.07 -4.26
N ASN A 27 -9.70 -0.72 -3.02
CA ASN A 27 -8.39 -1.04 -2.44
C ASN A 27 -8.17 -2.56 -2.37
N THR A 28 -9.17 -3.32 -1.92
CA THR A 28 -9.08 -4.79 -1.87
C THR A 28 -8.93 -5.40 -3.26
N THR A 29 -9.67 -4.88 -4.24
CA THR A 29 -9.59 -5.35 -5.63
C THR A 29 -8.22 -5.04 -6.23
N LEU A 30 -7.69 -3.83 -5.99
CA LEU A 30 -6.39 -3.39 -6.47
C LEU A 30 -5.26 -4.24 -5.87
N ILE A 31 -5.27 -4.49 -4.57
CA ILE A 31 -4.26 -5.35 -3.89
C ILE A 31 -4.32 -6.77 -4.45
N GLY A 32 -5.52 -7.32 -4.69
CA GLY A 32 -5.65 -8.66 -5.29
C GLY A 32 -5.09 -8.75 -6.72
N LEU A 33 -5.15 -7.65 -7.49
CA LEU A 33 -4.63 -7.57 -8.86
C LEU A 33 -3.12 -7.29 -8.90
N ALA A 34 -2.65 -6.32 -8.12
CA ALA A 34 -1.26 -5.86 -8.12
C ALA A 34 -0.35 -6.72 -7.22
N GLY A 35 -0.94 -7.50 -6.32
CA GLY A 35 -0.25 -8.13 -5.21
C GLY A 35 -0.11 -7.19 -4.01
N PRO A 36 0.36 -7.70 -2.87
CA PRO A 36 0.69 -6.87 -1.71
C PRO A 36 1.77 -5.86 -2.07
N ALA A 37 1.84 -4.76 -1.32
CA ALA A 37 2.86 -3.74 -1.51
C ALA A 37 4.26 -4.37 -1.50
N GLN A 38 4.97 -4.28 -2.63
CA GLN A 38 6.36 -4.71 -2.69
C GLN A 38 7.21 -3.69 -1.94
N VAL A 39 7.60 -4.03 -0.72
CA VAL A 39 8.72 -3.37 -0.04
C VAL A 39 9.98 -3.89 -0.70
N GLY A 40 10.66 -3.04 -1.48
CA GLY A 40 11.89 -3.44 -2.15
C GLY A 40 12.92 -3.94 -1.13
N GLU A 41 13.62 -5.02 -1.47
CA GLU A 41 14.78 -5.47 -0.69
C GLU A 41 15.85 -4.38 -0.76
N GLY A 42 16.04 -3.66 0.35
CA GLY A 42 17.00 -2.56 0.39
C GLY A 42 16.87 -1.75 1.66
N ARG A 43 17.95 -1.02 1.98
CA ARG A 43 17.99 -0.14 3.16
C ARG A 43 17.19 1.16 2.98
N GLY A 44 16.49 1.30 1.85
CA GLY A 44 15.74 2.51 1.47
C GLY A 44 16.64 3.61 0.94
N THR A 45 16.08 4.82 0.80
CA THR A 45 16.85 5.99 0.37
C THR A 45 17.74 6.51 1.52
N PRO A 46 19.05 6.75 1.30
CA PRO A 46 19.92 7.32 2.32
C PRO A 46 19.51 8.76 2.68
N CYS A 47 19.79 9.16 3.91
CA CYS A 47 19.51 10.51 4.39
C CYS A 47 20.39 11.55 3.67
N HIS A 48 19.76 12.62 3.18
CA HIS A 48 20.46 13.70 2.48
C HIS A 48 21.45 14.48 3.36
N ARG A 49 21.32 14.40 4.69
CA ARG A 49 22.17 15.13 5.64
C ARG A 49 23.40 14.33 6.06
N CYS A 50 23.23 13.06 6.46
CA CYS A 50 24.31 12.24 7.02
C CYS A 50 24.69 11.02 6.17
N GLY A 51 23.96 10.73 5.09
CA GLY A 51 24.20 9.55 4.24
C GLY A 51 23.76 8.21 4.82
N ALA A 52 23.48 8.13 6.13
CA ALA A 52 22.97 6.92 6.78
C ALA A 52 21.53 6.60 6.33
N PHE A 53 21.14 5.33 6.38
CA PHE A 53 19.78 4.93 6.05
C PHE A 53 18.77 5.33 7.12
N LYS A 54 17.49 5.48 6.76
CA LYS A 54 16.43 5.89 7.70
C LYS A 54 16.35 4.99 8.93
N ALA A 55 16.63 3.69 8.75
CA ALA A 55 16.66 2.70 9.83
C ALA A 55 17.73 2.96 10.91
N GLU A 56 18.76 3.76 10.59
CA GLU A 56 19.88 4.07 11.49
C GLU A 56 19.67 5.41 12.25
N HIS A 57 18.54 6.10 12.02
CA HIS A 57 18.24 7.37 12.70
C HIS A 57 17.63 7.15 14.09
N ARG A 58 17.96 8.04 15.02
CA ARG A 58 17.41 8.00 16.39
C ARG A 58 16.08 8.76 16.43
N LEU A 59 15.06 8.13 17.01
CA LEU A 59 13.81 8.80 17.37
C LEU A 59 14.03 9.65 18.64
N VAL A 60 13.91 10.97 18.52
CA VAL A 60 13.94 11.93 19.64
C VAL A 60 12.66 12.76 19.54
N GLU A 61 11.82 12.71 20.57
CA GLU A 61 10.55 13.48 20.61
C GLU A 61 9.61 13.26 19.40
N GLY A 62 9.68 12.08 18.78
CA GLY A 62 8.88 11.74 17.58
C GLY A 62 9.52 12.14 16.25
N GLU A 63 10.68 12.81 16.28
CA GLU A 63 11.46 13.18 15.10
C GLU A 63 12.66 12.25 14.91
N LEU A 64 13.04 12.03 13.64
CA LEU A 64 14.22 11.24 13.29
C LEU A 64 15.45 12.14 13.18
N HIS A 65 16.39 11.97 14.11
CA HIS A 65 17.67 12.64 14.11
C HIS A 65 18.76 11.75 13.52
N CYS A 66 19.74 12.37 12.85
CA CYS A 66 20.90 11.66 12.34
C CYS A 66 21.58 10.87 13.47
N PRO A 67 22.10 9.66 13.19
CA PRO A 67 22.99 9.00 14.13
C PRO A 67 24.13 9.95 14.44
N THR A 68 24.43 10.11 15.73
CA THR A 68 25.58 10.89 16.19
C THR A 68 26.83 10.39 15.45
N PRO A 69 27.76 11.27 15.01
CA PRO A 69 29.03 10.83 14.44
C PRO A 69 29.81 9.93 15.40
#